data_AF-B2TQG8-F1
#
_entry.id   AF-B2TQG8-F1
#
_cell.length_a   1.000
_cell.length_b   1.000
_cell.length_c   1.000
_cell.angle_alpha   90.00
_cell.angle_beta   90.00
_cell.angle_gamma   90.00
#
_symmetry.space_group_name_H-M   'P 1'
#
loop_
_entity.id
_entity.type
_entity.pdbx_description
1 polymer ?
#
loop_
_entity_poly.entity_id
_entity_poly.type
_entity_poly.pdbx_seq_one_letter_code
_entity_poly.pdbx_strand_id
1 'polypeptide(L)'
;MNKKYLSIIFLQAIIVIYTLSGICAKLASAHKLLSVEFIGFYGLEILVLGVYAILWQQVLKRFDISVAYANRSVTLIWSLIWSVLFFGEKITVPNIIGTIIVILGIVVVNLDE
;
A
#
# COMPACT_ATOMS: atom_id res chain seq x y z
N MET A 1 -4.22 -22.05 16.76
CA MET A 1 -4.55 -21.34 15.50
C MET A 1 -3.24 -20.97 14.81
N ASN A 2 -2.99 -21.50 13.60
CA ASN A 2 -1.65 -21.63 12.99
C ASN A 2 -0.92 -20.28 12.87
N LYS A 3 0.30 -20.16 13.45
CA LYS A 3 1.13 -18.94 13.46
C LYS A 3 1.31 -18.30 12.06
N LYS A 4 1.21 -19.09 10.99
CA LYS A 4 1.33 -18.67 9.58
C LYS A 4 0.20 -17.74 9.10
N TYR A 5 -1.04 -17.92 9.58
CA TYR A 5 -2.17 -17.07 9.17
C TYR A 5 -2.16 -15.71 9.88
N LEU A 6 -1.78 -15.70 11.16
CA LEU A 6 -1.65 -14.47 11.96
C LEU A 6 -0.60 -13.53 11.33
N SER A 7 0.49 -14.11 10.83
CA SER A 7 1.53 -13.43 10.08
C SER A 7 1.05 -12.75 8.79
N ILE A 8 0.25 -13.47 7.97
CA ILE A 8 -0.31 -12.93 6.72
C ILE A 8 -1.31 -11.81 7.02
N ILE A 9 -2.12 -11.95 8.06
CA ILE A 9 -3.06 -10.92 8.51
C ILE A 9 -2.30 -9.67 8.98
N PHE A 10 -1.19 -9.86 9.71
CA PHE A 10 -0.36 -8.74 10.17
C PHE A 10 0.28 -7.99 8.99
N LEU A 11 0.74 -8.71 7.98
CA LEU A 11 1.31 -8.13 6.77
C LEU A 11 0.26 -7.37 5.94
N GLN A 12 -0.94 -7.93 5.81
CA GLN A 12 -2.10 -7.27 5.21
C GLN A 12 -2.47 -5.98 5.95
N ALA A 13 -2.51 -6.01 7.29
CA ALA A 13 -2.81 -4.83 8.11
C ALA A 13 -1.78 -3.71 7.89
N ILE A 14 -0.50 -4.06 7.78
CA ILE A 14 0.58 -3.10 7.50
C ILE A 14 0.46 -2.49 6.10
N ILE A 15 0.13 -3.32 5.11
CA ILE A 15 -0.13 -2.86 3.74
C ILE A 15 -1.34 -1.93 3.71
N VAL A 16 -2.40 -2.24 4.45
CA VAL A 16 -3.58 -1.38 4.56
C VAL A 16 -3.20 -0.01 5.14
N ILE A 17 -2.45 0.02 6.24
CA ILE A 17 -1.95 1.26 6.86
C ILE A 17 -1.10 2.05 5.85
N TYR A 18 -0.24 1.41 5.09
CA TYR A 18 0.52 2.08 4.03
C TYR A 18 -0.39 2.68 2.97
N THR A 19 -1.37 1.94 2.47
CA THR A 19 -2.25 2.42 1.41
C THR A 19 -3.15 3.59 1.86
N LEU A 20 -3.43 3.70 3.16
CA LEU A 20 -4.08 4.88 3.77
C LEU A 20 -3.22 6.15 3.64
N SER A 21 -1.89 6.05 3.68
CA SER A 21 -1.02 7.21 3.43
C SER A 21 -1.21 7.72 2.00
N GLY A 22 -1.37 6.82 1.02
CA GLY A 22 -1.64 7.18 -0.38
C GLY A 22 -2.96 7.93 -0.57
N ILE A 23 -4.01 7.56 0.19
CA ILE A 23 -5.28 8.29 0.21
C ILE A 23 -5.06 9.71 0.78
N CYS A 24 -4.35 9.82 1.90
CA CYS A 24 -4.04 11.11 2.52
C CYS A 24 -3.24 12.01 1.57
N ALA A 25 -2.25 11.45 0.88
CA ALA A 25 -1.45 12.16 -0.12
C ALA A 25 -2.30 12.69 -1.28
N LYS A 26 -3.25 11.87 -1.76
CA LYS A 26 -4.17 12.25 -2.84
C LYS A 26 -5.20 13.29 -2.40
N LEU A 27 -5.65 13.24 -1.15
CA LEU A 27 -6.50 14.29 -0.58
C LEU A 27 -5.71 15.58 -0.35
N ALA A 28 -4.47 15.49 0.11
CA ALA A 28 -3.59 16.65 0.27
C ALA A 28 -3.32 17.34 -1.07
N SER A 29 -3.04 16.58 -2.13
CA SER A 29 -2.78 17.14 -3.47
C SER A 29 -3.99 17.81 -4.12
N ALA A 30 -5.21 17.53 -3.66
CA ALA A 30 -6.42 18.21 -4.10
C ALA A 30 -6.59 19.61 -3.48
N HIS A 31 -5.86 19.94 -2.41
CA HIS A 31 -5.92 21.23 -1.74
C HIS A 31 -4.77 22.15 -2.16
N LYS A 32 -4.93 23.46 -1.99
CA LYS A 32 -3.89 24.44 -2.32
C LYS A 32 -2.65 24.19 -1.45
N LEU A 33 -1.47 24.25 -2.07
CA LEU A 33 -0.18 24.13 -1.36
C LEU A 33 -0.13 25.08 -0.16
N LEU A 34 0.26 24.54 0.99
CA LEU A 34 0.35 25.24 2.30
C LEU A 34 -0.98 25.76 2.90
N SER A 35 -2.14 25.29 2.41
CA SER A 35 -3.41 25.48 3.14
C SER A 35 -3.40 24.69 4.46
N VAL A 36 -4.24 25.11 5.42
CA VAL A 36 -4.41 24.41 6.72
C VAL A 36 -4.83 22.95 6.49
N GLU A 37 -5.68 22.72 5.49
CA GLU A 37 -6.13 21.39 5.07
C GLU A 37 -4.98 20.56 4.48
N PHE A 38 -4.15 21.16 3.62
CA PHE A 38 -2.94 20.51 3.09
C PHE A 38 -2.00 20.08 4.22
N ILE A 39 -1.70 20.96 5.18
CA ILE A 39 -0.80 20.65 6.31
C ILE A 39 -1.40 19.54 7.19
N GLY A 40 -2.73 19.56 7.42
CA GLY A 40 -3.43 18.52 8.16
C GLY A 40 -3.32 17.15 7.50
N PHE A 41 -3.68 17.03 6.22
CA PHE A 41 -3.63 15.76 5.48
C PHE A 41 -2.19 15.27 5.24
N TYR A 42 -1.26 16.18 4.96
CA TYR A 42 0.16 15.87 4.77
C TYR A 42 0.84 15.46 6.09
N GLY A 43 0.51 16.13 7.20
CA GLY A 43 0.98 15.72 8.53
C GLY A 43 0.45 14.33 8.91
N LEU A 44 -0.82 14.04 8.60
CA LEU A 44 -1.41 12.72 8.79
C LEU A 44 -0.71 11.65 7.94
N GLU A 45 -0.40 11.95 6.67
CA GLU A 45 0.37 11.08 5.79
C GLU A 45 1.73 10.72 6.41
N ILE A 46 2.48 11.72 6.90
CA ILE A 46 3.78 11.52 7.54
C ILE A 46 3.65 10.64 8.79
N LEU A 47 2.63 10.87 9.63
CA LEU A 47 2.39 10.05 10.82
C LEU A 47 2.10 8.60 10.45
N VAL A 48 1.24 8.37 9.45
CA VAL A 48 0.92 7.04 8.95
C VAL A 48 2.16 6.34 8.40
N LEU A 49 3.00 7.05 7.64
CA LEU A 49 4.28 6.53 7.15
C LEU A 49 5.26 6.21 8.29
N GLY A 50 5.29 7.02 9.35
CA GLY A 50 6.09 6.75 10.54
C GLY A 50 5.68 5.46 11.26
N VAL A 51 4.36 5.27 11.46
CA VAL A 51 3.81 4.03 12.03
C VAL A 51 4.11 2.84 11.13
N TYR A 52 3.89 2.99 9.82
CA TYR A 52 4.21 1.97 8.83
C TYR A 52 5.70 1.58 8.88
N ALA A 53 6.62 2.55 8.96
CA ALA A 53 8.05 2.28 9.00
C ALA A 53 8.44 1.42 10.22
N ILE A 54 7.90 1.72 11.39
CA ILE A 54 8.15 0.93 12.62
C ILE A 54 7.60 -0.50 12.46
N LEU A 55 6.37 -0.64 11.99
CA LEU A 55 5.75 -1.95 11.76
C LEU A 55 6.49 -2.75 10.70
N TRP A 56 6.94 -2.09 9.64
CA TRP A 56 7.72 -2.68 8.56
C TRP A 56 9.08 -3.19 9.07
N GLN A 57 9.75 -2.43 9.93
CA GLN A 57 10.96 -2.90 10.60
C GLN A 57 10.73 -4.13 11.48
N GLN A 58 9.55 -4.30 12.07
CA GLN A 58 9.22 -5.51 12.84
C GLN A 58 8.97 -6.72 11.94
N VAL A 59 8.37 -6.52 10.76
CA VAL A 59 8.15 -7.57 9.76
C VAL A 59 9.49 -8.06 9.22
N LEU A 60 10.39 -7.17 8.83
CA LEU A 60 11.71 -7.56 8.29
C LEU A 60 12.58 -8.35 9.28
N LYS A 61 12.32 -8.23 10.59
CA LYS A 61 13.00 -9.03 11.62
C LYS A 61 12.42 -10.44 11.79
N ARG A 62 11.21 -10.71 11.25
CA ARG A 62 10.47 -11.97 11.46
C ARG A 62 10.22 -12.77 10.17
N PHE A 63 10.34 -12.15 9.00
CA PHE A 63 10.07 -12.78 7.70
C PHE A 63 11.25 -12.62 6.77
N ASP A 64 11.46 -13.62 5.92
CA ASP A 64 12.36 -13.50 4.78
C ASP A 64 11.89 -12.39 3.83
N ILE A 65 12.89 -11.71 3.28
CA ILE A 65 12.71 -10.55 2.40
C ILE A 65 11.88 -10.95 1.18
N SER A 66 12.09 -12.16 0.63
CA SER A 66 11.32 -12.69 -0.50
C SER A 66 9.80 -12.79 -0.20
N VAL A 67 9.41 -13.25 1.00
CA VAL A 67 7.99 -13.31 1.40
C VAL A 67 7.39 -11.91 1.53
N ALA A 68 8.16 -10.94 2.03
CA ALA A 68 7.71 -9.56 2.14
C ALA A 68 7.53 -8.91 0.75
N TYR A 69 8.44 -9.17 -0.20
CA TYR A 69 8.36 -8.65 -1.57
C TYR A 69 7.24 -9.30 -2.38
N ALA A 70 7.00 -10.60 -2.24
CA ALA A 70 5.86 -11.27 -2.88
C ALA A 70 4.53 -10.59 -2.49
N ASN A 71 4.38 -10.22 -1.22
CA ASN A 71 3.20 -9.51 -0.72
C ASN A 71 3.17 -8.02 -1.07
N ARG A 72 4.26 -7.42 -1.55
CA ARG A 72 4.28 -6.02 -1.97
C ARG A 72 3.33 -5.74 -3.14
N SER A 73 3.13 -6.74 -4.01
CA SER A 73 2.13 -6.71 -5.10
C SER A 73 0.70 -6.48 -4.60
N VAL A 74 0.36 -6.97 -3.40
CA VAL A 74 -0.96 -6.80 -2.78
C VAL A 74 -1.25 -5.33 -2.44
N THR A 75 -0.21 -4.53 -2.22
CA THR A 75 -0.32 -3.08 -2.03
C THR A 75 -0.97 -2.40 -3.22
N LEU A 76 -0.65 -2.81 -4.45
CA LEU A 76 -1.25 -2.25 -5.66
C LEU A 76 -2.74 -2.59 -5.76
N ILE A 77 -3.12 -3.81 -5.38
CA ILE A 77 -4.51 -4.25 -5.35
C ILE A 77 -5.31 -3.39 -4.36
N TRP A 78 -4.78 -3.19 -3.16
CA TRP A 78 -5.42 -2.31 -2.16
C TRP A 78 -5.52 -0.86 -2.62
N SER A 79 -4.47 -0.31 -3.25
CA SER A 79 -4.52 1.04 -3.82
C SER A 79 -5.65 1.20 -4.85
N LEU A 80 -5.88 0.21 -5.70
CA LEU A 80 -7.00 0.22 -6.66
C LEU A 80 -8.37 0.19 -5.95
N ILE A 81 -8.50 -0.63 -4.89
CA ILE A 81 -9.72 -0.70 -4.08
C ILE A 81 -10.04 0.68 -3.48
N TRP A 82 -9.04 1.34 -2.89
CA TRP A 82 -9.22 2.67 -2.30
C TRP A 82 -9.51 3.74 -3.35
N SER A 83 -8.89 3.65 -4.53
CA SER A 83 -9.18 4.52 -5.67
C SER A 83 -10.66 4.51 -6.07
N VAL A 84 -11.29 3.32 -6.09
CA VAL A 84 -12.73 3.22 -6.37
C VAL A 84 -13.56 3.69 -5.17
N LEU A 85 -13.20 3.26 -3.97
CA LEU A 85 -14.02 3.45 -2.77
C LEU A 85 -14.04 4.90 -2.29
N PHE A 86 -12.90 5.59 -2.27
CA PHE A 86 -12.78 6.96 -1.74
C PHE A 86 -12.85 8.03 -2.83
N PHE A 87 -12.40 7.72 -4.05
CA PHE A 87 -12.31 8.72 -5.12
C PHE A 87 -13.32 8.48 -6.25
N GLY A 88 -14.09 7.39 -6.20
CA GLY A 88 -15.07 7.06 -7.23
C GLY A 88 -14.46 6.88 -8.62
N GLU A 89 -13.16 6.59 -8.70
CA GLU A 89 -12.48 6.44 -9.99
C GLU A 89 -13.04 5.25 -10.74
N LYS A 90 -13.46 5.47 -11.99
CA LYS A 90 -13.85 4.37 -12.86
C LYS A 90 -12.60 3.58 -13.21
N ILE A 91 -12.55 2.31 -12.80
CA ILE A 91 -11.53 1.38 -13.29
C ILE A 91 -11.78 1.17 -14.78
N THR A 92 -10.92 1.75 -15.61
CA THR A 92 -10.96 1.57 -17.06
C THR A 92 -10.17 0.32 -17.47
N VAL A 93 -10.46 -0.23 -18.64
CA VAL A 93 -9.76 -1.41 -19.19
C VAL A 93 -8.23 -1.22 -19.23
N PRO A 94 -7.67 -0.04 -19.59
CA PRO A 94 -6.24 0.23 -19.49
C PRO A 94 -5.68 0.08 -18.08
N ASN A 95 -6.40 0.51 -17.03
CA ASN A 95 -5.93 0.37 -15.65
C ASN A 95 -5.84 -1.10 -15.24
N ILE A 96 -6.78 -1.93 -15.69
CA ILE A 96 -6.78 -3.38 -15.45
C ILE A 96 -5.58 -4.03 -16.14
N ILE A 97 -5.37 -3.73 -17.43
CA ILE A 97 -4.25 -4.27 -18.20
C ILE A 97 -2.91 -3.85 -17.58
N GLY A 98 -2.76 -2.57 -17.23
CA GLY A 98 -1.55 -2.06 -16.56
C GLY A 98 -1.30 -2.76 -15.23
N THR A 99 -2.35 -2.98 -14.43
CA THR A 99 -2.24 -3.72 -13.16
C THR A 99 -1.78 -5.16 -13.38
N ILE A 100 -2.35 -5.86 -14.37
CA ILE A 100 -1.96 -7.24 -14.71
C ILE A 100 -0.49 -7.29 -15.14
N ILE A 101 -0.04 -6.36 -15.98
CA ILE A 101 1.37 -6.28 -16.41
C ILE A 101 2.30 -6.09 -15.22
N VAL A 102 1.96 -5.20 -14.29
CA VAL A 102 2.78 -4.98 -13.08
C VAL A 102 2.82 -6.24 -12.21
N ILE A 103 1.68 -6.91 -12.01
CA ILE A 103 1.63 -8.17 -11.24
C ILE A 103 2.50 -9.24 -11.91
N LEU A 104 2.41 -9.39 -13.24
CA LEU A 104 3.26 -10.32 -13.98
C LEU A 104 4.74 -10.02 -13.81
N GLY A 105 5.15 -8.75 -13.91
CA GLY A 105 6.52 -8.34 -13.68
C GLY A 105 7.01 -8.69 -12.26
N ILE A 106 6.17 -8.49 -11.25
CA ILE A 106 6.52 -8.86 -9.87
C ILE A 106 6.63 -10.38 -9.71
N VAL A 107 5.76 -11.17 -10.35
CA VAL A 107 5.81 -12.64 -10.30
C VAL A 107 7.08 -13.16 -10.98
N VAL A 108 7.44 -12.63 -12.14
CA VAL A 108 8.68 -13.01 -12.85
C VAL A 108 9.91 -12.73 -11.97
N VAL A 109 10.01 -11.53 -11.40
CA VAL A 109 11.14 -11.18 -10.52
C VAL A 109 11.21 -12.07 -9.28
N ASN A 110 10.08 -12.43 -8.67
CA ASN A 110 10.07 -13.33 -7.51
C ASN A 110 10.33 -14.81 -7.87
N LEU A 111 10.18 -15.21 -9.14
CA LEU A 111 10.49 -16.57 -9.60
C LEU A 111 11.96 -16.74 -9.99
N ASP A 112 12.64 -15.65 -10.33
CA ASP A 112 14.08 -15.60 -10.63
C ASP A 112 14.95 -15.45 -9.36
N GLU A 113 14.34 -15.29 -8.17
CA GLU A 113 14.98 -15.41 -6.84
C GLU A 113 14.83 -16.84 -6.26
#